data_AF-A0A2A2M389-F1
#
_entry.id   AF-A0A2A2M389-F1
#
_cell.length_a   1.000
_cell.length_b   1.000
_cell.length_c   1.000
_cell.angle_alpha   90.00
_cell.angle_beta   90.00
_cell.angle_gamma   90.00
#
_symmetry.space_group_name_H-M   'P 1'
#
loop_
_entity.id
_entity.type
_entity.pdbx_description
1 polymer ?
#
loop_
_entity_poly.entity_id
_entity_poly.type
_entity_poly.pdbx_seq_one_letter_code
_entity_poly.pdbx_strand_id
1 'polypeptide(L)'
;MIRPRFINLSLGGHNCSCYDWFNGTNCQTYNPRRHCSDLQLYDGQTNSGVYSIFPYGPNVASIDVICDMDSQGGGWTIVSQVADNNAMFFSGKAMQDYKSGFGSARDGSVWLGLDNLYRVTSIVSMSLKVSVEQCSTTSNGTLDSYCIYPKFSIDGQTRAIIPQAINNRSNI
;
A
#
# COMPACT_ATOMS: atom_id res chain seq x y z
N MET A 1 13.77 13.89 -32.63
CA MET A 1 13.43 13.35 -33.96
C MET A 1 12.64 12.06 -33.75
N ILE A 2 11.31 12.15 -33.70
CA ILE A 2 10.41 11.02 -33.43
C ILE A 2 9.98 10.48 -34.80
N ARG A 3 10.28 9.20 -35.09
CA ARG A 3 9.79 8.54 -36.30
C ARG A 3 8.40 7.95 -36.01
N PRO A 4 7.34 8.34 -36.73
CA PRO A 4 6.07 7.66 -36.58
C PRO A 4 6.19 6.26 -37.22
N ARG A 5 5.84 5.22 -36.46
CA ARG A 5 5.57 3.91 -37.07
C ARG A 5 4.22 4.01 -37.77
N PHE A 6 4.16 3.53 -39.00
CA PHE A 6 2.93 3.38 -39.77
C PHE A 6 1.88 2.61 -38.95
N ILE A 7 0.68 3.18 -38.83
CA ILE A 7 -0.50 2.49 -38.31
C ILE A 7 -1.30 2.05 -39.54
N ASN A 8 -1.23 0.76 -39.88
CA ASN A 8 -2.15 0.17 -40.86
C ASN A 8 -3.49 -0.09 -40.17
N LEU A 9 -4.57 0.50 -40.70
CA LEU A 9 -5.94 0.24 -40.25
C LEU A 9 -6.62 -0.71 -41.26
N SER A 10 -6.75 -1.98 -40.88
CA SER A 10 -7.59 -2.95 -41.59
C SER A 10 -9.00 -2.95 -40.99
N LEU A 11 -10.05 -2.99 -41.82
CA LEU A 11 -11.43 -3.21 -41.37
C LEU A 11 -11.62 -4.68 -40.99
N GLY A 12 -11.57 -4.95 -39.69
CA GLY A 12 -11.83 -6.24 -39.05
C GLY A 12 -11.82 -6.01 -37.54
N GLY A 13 -12.68 -6.68 -36.77
CA GLY A 13 -12.81 -6.45 -35.32
C GLY A 13 -11.48 -6.62 -34.61
N HIS A 14 -10.90 -5.52 -34.12
CA HIS A 14 -9.68 -5.54 -33.33
C HIS A 14 -10.02 -6.02 -31.93
N ASN A 15 -9.63 -7.26 -31.58
CA ASN A 15 -9.57 -7.65 -30.19
C ASN A 15 -8.25 -7.11 -29.61
N CYS A 16 -8.28 -5.90 -29.04
CA CYS A 16 -7.13 -5.36 -28.33
C CYS A 16 -6.97 -6.07 -26.99
N SER A 17 -5.84 -6.75 -26.78
CA SER A 17 -5.45 -7.16 -25.43
C SER A 17 -5.00 -5.92 -24.66
N CYS A 18 -5.69 -5.61 -23.56
CA CYS A 18 -5.32 -4.49 -22.71
C CYS A 18 -4.10 -4.82 -21.83
N TYR A 19 -3.31 -3.79 -21.53
CA TYR A 19 -2.31 -3.88 -20.46
C TYR A 19 -3.00 -4.04 -19.10
N ASP A 20 -2.26 -4.54 -18.11
CA ASP A 20 -2.74 -4.66 -16.75
C ASP A 20 -3.44 -3.37 -16.27
N TRP A 21 -4.58 -3.56 -15.59
CA TRP A 21 -5.43 -2.50 -15.03
C TRP A 21 -6.22 -1.66 -16.03
N PHE A 22 -6.05 -1.89 -17.33
CA PHE A 22 -6.89 -1.28 -18.35
C PHE A 22 -8.00 -2.23 -18.81
N ASN A 23 -9.22 -1.71 -18.86
CA ASN A 23 -10.43 -2.44 -19.23
C ASN A 23 -11.22 -1.69 -20.31
N GLY A 24 -12.18 -2.38 -20.91
CA GLY A 24 -13.09 -1.86 -21.94
C GLY A 24 -12.66 -2.24 -23.36
N THR A 25 -13.56 -2.03 -24.32
CA THR A 25 -13.37 -2.43 -25.73
C THR A 25 -12.15 -1.81 -26.40
N ASN A 26 -11.71 -0.64 -25.94
CA ASN A 26 -10.52 0.05 -26.44
C ASN A 26 -9.50 0.35 -25.32
N CYS A 27 -9.55 -0.40 -24.20
CA CYS A 27 -8.62 -0.23 -23.07
C CYS A 27 -8.60 1.18 -22.47
N GLN A 28 -9.76 1.86 -22.44
CA GLN A 28 -9.86 3.24 -22.01
C GLN A 28 -10.04 3.43 -20.49
N THR A 29 -10.44 2.37 -19.78
CA THR A 29 -10.77 2.47 -18.34
C THR A 29 -9.60 1.96 -17.51
N TYR A 30 -8.94 2.85 -16.76
CA TYR A 30 -7.90 2.49 -15.81
C TYR A 30 -8.50 2.26 -14.41
N ASN A 31 -8.38 1.05 -13.88
CA ASN A 31 -8.88 0.70 -12.54
C ASN A 31 -7.86 -0.19 -11.80
N PRO A 32 -6.75 0.38 -11.32
CA PRO A 32 -5.77 -0.35 -10.55
C PRO A 32 -6.29 -0.70 -9.15
N ARG A 33 -5.77 -1.76 -8.55
CA ARG A 33 -6.05 -2.16 -7.16
C ARG A 33 -4.77 -2.62 -6.46
N ARG A 34 -3.69 -1.85 -6.58
CA ARG A 34 -2.34 -2.26 -6.12
C ARG A 34 -2.07 -1.93 -4.66
N HIS A 35 -2.81 -0.98 -4.10
CA HIS A 35 -2.72 -0.49 -2.72
C HIS A 35 -4.01 0.24 -2.31
N CYS A 36 -4.16 0.59 -1.03
CA CYS A 36 -5.39 1.22 -0.53
C CYS A 36 -5.73 2.55 -1.21
N SER A 37 -4.73 3.37 -1.56
CA SER A 37 -4.98 4.59 -2.33
C SER A 37 -5.58 4.33 -3.72
N ASP A 38 -5.24 3.21 -4.39
CA ASP A 38 -5.89 2.86 -5.66
C ASP A 38 -7.37 2.50 -5.42
N LEU A 39 -7.67 1.72 -4.37
CA LEU A 39 -9.04 1.37 -4.00
C LEU A 39 -9.88 2.61 -3.68
N GLN A 40 -9.29 3.58 -2.98
CA GLN A 40 -9.97 4.83 -2.67
C GLN A 40 -10.27 5.65 -3.94
N LEU A 41 -9.27 5.82 -4.81
CA LEU A 41 -9.36 6.70 -5.98
C LEU A 41 -10.17 6.11 -7.14
N TYR A 42 -10.04 4.80 -7.41
CA TYR A 42 -10.59 4.16 -8.60
C TYR A 42 -11.75 3.21 -8.30
N ASP A 43 -11.85 2.68 -7.09
CA ASP A 43 -12.91 1.77 -6.67
C ASP A 43 -13.91 2.42 -5.68
N GLY A 44 -13.67 3.67 -5.29
CA GLY A 44 -14.56 4.45 -4.41
C GLY A 44 -14.63 3.94 -2.98
N GLN A 45 -13.63 3.19 -2.51
CA GLN A 45 -13.59 2.65 -1.16
C GLN A 45 -13.21 3.73 -0.14
N THR A 46 -14.13 4.10 0.75
CA THR A 46 -13.93 5.19 1.72
C THR A 46 -13.91 4.75 3.18
N ASN A 47 -14.23 3.49 3.48
CA ASN A 47 -14.30 3.00 4.85
C ASN A 47 -13.01 2.27 5.20
N SER A 48 -12.50 2.46 6.42
CA SER A 48 -11.38 1.65 6.90
C SER A 48 -11.79 0.18 7.07
N GLY A 49 -10.88 -0.74 6.78
CA GLY A 49 -11.16 -2.17 6.85
C GLY A 49 -10.15 -3.04 6.13
N VAL A 50 -10.46 -4.34 6.05
CA VAL A 50 -9.62 -5.32 5.34
C VAL A 50 -10.05 -5.40 3.88
N TYR A 51 -9.09 -5.24 2.97
CA TYR A 51 -9.29 -5.29 1.53
C TYR A 51 -8.27 -6.19 0.85
N SER A 52 -8.66 -6.78 -0.28
CA SER A 52 -7.74 -7.52 -1.13
C SER A 52 -7.15 -6.60 -2.20
N ILE A 53 -5.83 -6.55 -2.29
CA ILE A 53 -5.07 -5.79 -3.30
C ILE A 53 -4.22 -6.75 -4.14
N PHE A 54 -3.78 -6.30 -5.32
CA PHE A 54 -2.94 -7.10 -6.23
C PHE A 54 -1.65 -6.34 -6.60
N PRO A 55 -0.65 -6.28 -5.70
CA PRO A 55 0.59 -5.55 -5.97
C PRO A 55 1.36 -6.09 -7.19
N TYR A 56 1.22 -7.39 -7.46
CA TYR A 56 1.93 -8.10 -8.52
C TYR A 56 1.23 -8.11 -9.87
N GLY A 57 0.01 -7.58 -9.96
CA GLY A 57 -0.80 -7.52 -11.17
C GLY A 57 -2.15 -8.22 -11.02
N PRO A 58 -3.14 -7.91 -11.88
CA PRO A 58 -4.53 -8.35 -11.74
C PRO A 58 -4.71 -9.87 -11.89
N ASN A 59 -3.74 -10.56 -12.52
CA ASN A 59 -3.77 -12.01 -12.76
C ASN A 59 -2.91 -12.80 -11.77
N VAL A 60 -2.35 -12.15 -10.75
CA VAL A 60 -1.56 -12.78 -9.68
C VAL A 60 -2.43 -12.86 -8.42
N ALA A 61 -2.13 -13.81 -7.53
CA ALA A 61 -2.84 -13.92 -6.26
C ALA A 61 -2.87 -12.58 -5.49
N SER A 62 -4.04 -12.23 -4.97
CA SER A 62 -4.20 -11.05 -4.11
C SER A 62 -3.59 -11.27 -2.73
N ILE A 63 -3.32 -10.17 -2.04
CA ILE A 63 -3.01 -10.17 -0.61
C ILE A 63 -4.05 -9.33 0.13
N ASP A 64 -4.41 -9.77 1.34
CA ASP A 64 -5.29 -9.01 2.23
C ASP A 64 -4.48 -7.99 3.03
N VAL A 65 -4.92 -6.74 3.02
CA VAL A 65 -4.31 -5.62 3.75
C VAL A 65 -5.35 -4.88 4.58
N ILE A 66 -4.90 -4.22 5.64
CA ILE A 66 -5.72 -3.25 6.36
C ILE A 66 -5.55 -1.91 5.64
N CYS A 67 -6.67 -1.30 5.25
CA CYS A 67 -6.74 0.05 4.74
C CYS A 67 -7.28 0.99 5.80
N ASP A 68 -6.53 2.05 6.07
CA ASP A 68 -6.97 3.19 6.84
C ASP A 68 -7.41 4.29 5.85
N MET A 69 -8.73 4.44 5.74
CA MET A 69 -9.37 5.37 4.81
C MET A 69 -9.85 6.67 5.49
N ASP A 70 -9.76 6.73 6.82
CA ASP A 70 -10.32 7.83 7.61
C ASP A 70 -9.26 8.88 7.95
N SER A 71 -8.03 8.45 8.26
CA SER A 71 -7.04 9.37 8.82
C SER A 71 -6.22 10.09 7.74
N GLN A 72 -5.96 11.38 7.95
CA GLN A 72 -5.14 12.24 7.08
C GLN A 72 -5.45 12.10 5.57
N GLY A 73 -6.73 12.01 5.21
CA GLY A 73 -7.18 11.89 3.83
C GLY A 73 -7.34 10.46 3.31
N GLY A 74 -7.00 9.45 4.12
CA GLY A 74 -7.22 8.04 3.80
C GLY A 74 -6.30 7.47 2.73
N GLY A 75 -6.63 6.27 2.24
CA GLY A 75 -5.84 5.56 1.23
C GLY A 75 -4.55 4.94 1.78
N TRP A 76 -4.40 4.86 3.11
CA TRP A 76 -3.22 4.31 3.75
C TRP A 76 -3.29 2.79 3.80
N THR A 77 -2.27 2.12 3.25
CA THR A 77 -2.06 0.68 3.46
C THR A 77 -1.26 0.50 4.74
N ILE A 78 -1.80 -0.22 5.72
CA ILE A 78 -1.07 -0.55 6.95
C ILE A 78 0.04 -1.56 6.63
N VAL A 79 1.28 -1.15 6.84
CA VAL A 79 2.46 -1.97 6.56
C VAL A 79 2.89 -2.83 7.75
N SER A 80 2.62 -2.34 8.96
CA SER A 80 2.96 -2.97 10.22
C SER A 80 1.97 -2.53 11.29
N GLN A 81 1.33 -3.47 11.96
CA GLN A 81 0.45 -3.23 13.11
C GLN A 81 0.48 -4.47 14.00
N VAL A 82 0.35 -4.27 15.31
CA VAL A 82 0.27 -5.35 16.29
C VAL A 82 -0.95 -5.09 17.16
N ALA A 83 -1.79 -6.09 17.36
CA ALA A 83 -2.93 -6.00 18.26
C ALA A 83 -2.48 -6.01 19.74
N ASP A 84 -3.29 -5.40 20.61
CA ASP A 84 -3.06 -5.23 22.05
C ASP A 84 -3.06 -6.56 22.81
N ASN A 85 -1.99 -7.34 22.67
CA ASN A 85 -1.61 -8.54 23.45
C ASN A 85 -0.53 -9.38 22.75
N ASN A 86 -0.09 -9.01 21.54
CA ASN A 86 0.83 -9.84 20.77
C ASN A 86 2.30 -9.40 20.91
N ALA A 87 2.80 -9.40 22.15
CA ALA A 87 4.15 -8.92 22.48
C ALA A 87 5.29 -9.69 21.78
N MET A 88 5.03 -10.93 21.33
CA MET A 88 6.01 -11.77 20.63
C MET A 88 5.84 -11.78 19.11
N PHE A 89 5.00 -10.91 18.54
CA PHE A 89 4.66 -10.93 17.11
C PHE A 89 5.90 -10.95 16.19
N PHE A 90 6.87 -10.08 16.48
CA PHE A 90 8.13 -9.96 15.74
C PHE A 90 9.22 -10.96 16.19
N SER A 91 9.03 -11.61 17.34
CA SER A 91 10.03 -12.52 17.91
C SER A 91 10.06 -13.88 17.20
N GLY A 92 11.25 -14.50 17.17
CA GLY A 92 11.45 -15.86 16.64
C GLY A 92 11.28 -15.99 15.12
N LYS A 93 11.22 -14.88 14.38
CA LYS A 93 11.08 -14.87 12.93
C LYS A 93 12.44 -14.94 12.23
N ALA A 94 12.51 -15.72 11.16
CA ALA A 94 13.66 -15.75 10.28
C ALA A 94 13.64 -14.56 9.31
N MET A 95 14.78 -14.24 8.70
CA MET A 95 14.88 -13.18 7.69
C MET A 95 13.87 -13.38 6.54
N GLN A 96 13.62 -14.64 6.17
CA GLN A 96 12.65 -14.97 5.13
C GLN A 96 11.23 -14.53 5.48
N ASP A 97 10.82 -14.61 6.76
CA ASP A 97 9.50 -14.16 7.20
C ASP A 97 9.37 -12.64 7.06
N TYR A 98 10.43 -11.89 7.37
CA TYR A 98 10.46 -10.44 7.18
C TYR A 98 10.40 -10.04 5.71
N LYS A 99 10.91 -10.88 4.80
CA LYS A 99 10.77 -10.67 3.36
C LYS A 99 9.36 -10.94 2.86
N SER A 100 8.80 -12.11 3.20
CA SER A 100 7.48 -12.54 2.72
C SER A 100 6.31 -11.82 3.40
N GLY A 101 6.49 -11.39 4.65
CA GLY A 101 5.40 -10.95 5.51
C GLY A 101 4.88 -12.08 6.40
N PHE A 102 4.20 -11.71 7.48
CA PHE A 102 3.57 -12.62 8.43
C PHE A 102 2.45 -11.92 9.21
N GLY A 103 1.65 -12.72 9.91
CA GLY A 103 0.40 -12.25 10.52
C GLY A 103 -0.75 -12.22 9.51
N SER A 104 -1.82 -11.53 9.88
CA SER A 104 -3.06 -11.49 9.12
C SER A 104 -3.74 -10.15 9.32
N ALA A 105 -4.14 -9.51 8.21
CA ALA A 105 -4.95 -8.29 8.25
C ALA A 105 -6.26 -8.51 9.02
N ARG A 106 -6.82 -9.72 8.98
CA ARG A 106 -8.07 -10.09 9.66
C ARG A 106 -7.89 -10.22 11.17
N ASP A 107 -6.68 -10.53 11.63
CA ASP A 107 -6.35 -10.71 13.04
C ASP A 107 -5.82 -9.41 13.68
N GLY A 108 -5.70 -8.33 12.92
CA GLY A 108 -5.23 -7.03 13.39
C GLY A 108 -3.72 -6.94 13.69
N SER A 109 -2.98 -8.04 13.52
CA SER A 109 -1.51 -8.07 13.64
C SER A 109 -0.89 -8.48 12.30
N VAL A 110 -0.16 -7.57 11.66
CA VAL A 110 0.38 -7.78 10.32
C VAL A 110 1.78 -7.17 10.18
N TRP A 111 2.66 -7.88 9.50
CA TRP A 111 3.84 -7.35 8.85
C TRP A 111 3.72 -7.65 7.35
N LEU A 112 3.60 -6.62 6.52
CA LEU A 112 3.28 -6.79 5.10
C LEU A 112 4.38 -7.53 4.32
N GLY A 113 5.64 -7.46 4.77
CA GLY A 113 6.77 -8.08 4.09
C GLY A 113 7.51 -7.11 3.16
N LEU A 114 8.84 -7.20 3.16
CA LEU A 114 9.71 -6.35 2.34
C LEU A 114 9.51 -6.57 0.84
N ASP A 115 9.18 -7.78 0.39
CA ASP A 115 8.97 -8.08 -1.03
C ASP A 115 7.72 -7.36 -1.56
N ASN A 116 6.65 -7.38 -0.76
CA ASN A 116 5.42 -6.65 -1.04
C ASN A 116 5.67 -5.14 -1.02
N LEU A 117 6.34 -4.62 0.01
CA LEU A 117 6.68 -3.18 0.11
C LEU A 117 7.54 -2.70 -1.06
N TYR A 118 8.55 -3.48 -1.46
CA TYR A 118 9.36 -3.21 -2.65
C TYR A 118 8.48 -3.13 -3.90
N ARG A 119 7.54 -4.06 -4.06
CA ARG A 119 6.62 -4.05 -5.19
C ARG A 119 5.73 -2.81 -5.19
N VAL A 120 5.13 -2.42 -4.07
CA VAL A 120 4.21 -1.26 -4.05
C VAL A 120 4.97 0.05 -4.25
N THR A 121 6.14 0.19 -3.62
CA THR A 121 6.94 1.44 -3.64
C THR A 121 7.77 1.64 -4.92
N SER A 122 7.92 0.61 -5.74
CA SER A 122 8.60 0.71 -7.05
C SER A 122 7.69 1.19 -8.18
N ILE A 123 6.37 1.12 -8.00
CA ILE A 123 5.39 1.46 -9.05
C ILE A 123 5.09 2.96 -9.05
N VAL A 124 4.92 3.57 -7.88
CA VAL A 124 4.66 4.99 -7.70
C VAL A 124 5.41 5.52 -6.49
N SER A 125 5.69 6.82 -6.46
CA SER A 125 6.27 7.47 -5.29
C SER A 125 5.27 7.38 -4.13
N MET A 126 5.70 6.72 -3.05
CA MET A 126 4.87 6.54 -1.85
C MET A 126 5.35 7.44 -0.72
N SER A 127 4.43 7.78 0.18
CA SER A 127 4.74 8.39 1.48
C SER A 127 4.60 7.35 2.60
N LEU A 128 5.39 7.47 3.66
CA LEU A 128 5.29 6.64 4.85
C LEU A 128 4.76 7.49 6.01
N LYS A 129 3.69 7.03 6.64
CA LYS A 129 3.18 7.57 7.91
C LYS A 129 3.58 6.64 9.04
N VAL A 130 4.17 7.19 10.10
CA VAL A 130 4.47 6.47 11.34
C VAL A 130 3.61 7.09 12.43
N SER A 131 2.64 6.31 12.94
CA SER A 131 1.81 6.70 14.07
C SER A 131 2.29 5.98 15.33
N VAL A 132 2.33 6.70 16.44
CA VAL A 132 2.71 6.20 17.75
C VAL A 132 1.63 6.59 18.74
N GLU A 133 1.04 5.59 19.36
CA GLU A 133 0.08 5.75 20.45
C GLU A 133 0.83 5.63 21.78
N GLN A 134 0.65 6.61 22.66
CA GLN A 134 1.20 6.55 24.02
C GLN A 134 0.18 5.89 24.96
N CYS A 135 0.59 4.81 25.64
CA CYS A 135 -0.21 4.20 26.70
C CYS A 135 -0.54 5.23 27.79
N SER A 136 -1.84 5.48 28.03
CA SER A 136 -2.31 6.42 29.07
C SER A 136 -1.98 5.85 30.47
N THR A 137 -1.11 6.54 31.22
CA THR A 137 -0.75 6.16 32.59
C THR A 137 -1.54 6.92 33.66
N THR A 138 -2.37 7.88 33.29
CA THR A 138 -3.29 8.62 34.19
C THR A 138 -4.31 9.38 33.32
N SER A 139 -5.45 9.78 33.88
CA SER A 139 -6.66 10.44 33.32
C SER A 139 -6.55 11.53 32.23
N ASN A 140 -5.38 11.81 31.68
CA ASN A 140 -5.18 12.53 30.43
C ASN A 140 -5.18 11.48 29.32
N GLY A 141 -6.20 11.50 28.46
CA GLY A 141 -6.46 10.46 27.45
C GLY A 141 -5.26 10.10 26.55
N THR A 142 -5.44 9.06 25.75
CA THR A 142 -4.47 8.59 24.76
C THR A 142 -3.91 9.74 23.93
N LEU A 143 -2.58 9.88 23.91
CA LEU A 143 -1.89 10.84 23.04
C LEU A 143 -1.41 10.11 21.79
N ASP A 144 -2.07 10.38 20.67
CA ASP A 144 -1.65 9.90 19.36
C ASP A 144 -0.74 10.93 18.70
N SER A 145 0.47 10.51 18.33
CA SER A 145 1.42 11.33 17.57
C SER A 145 1.75 10.65 16.25
N TYR A 146 1.94 11.42 15.17
CA TYR A 146 2.35 10.85 13.89
C TYR A 146 3.38 11.72 13.16
N CYS A 147 4.18 11.07 12.31
CA CYS A 147 5.13 11.70 11.40
C CYS A 147 4.91 11.21 9.97
N ILE A 148 5.00 12.11 8.99
CA ILE A 148 4.89 11.76 7.56
C ILE A 148 6.22 12.01 6.86
N TYR A 149 6.67 10.97 6.16
CA TYR A 149 7.82 10.97 5.27
C TYR A 149 7.29 11.02 3.83
N PRO A 150 7.46 12.13 3.09
CA PRO A 150 6.84 12.30 1.78
C PRO A 150 7.29 11.30 0.73
N LYS A 151 8.50 10.77 0.88
CA LYS A 151 9.09 9.80 -0.03
C LYS A 151 9.57 8.59 0.76
N PHE A 152 9.08 7.42 0.38
CA PHE A 152 9.45 6.15 0.96
C PHE A 152 9.59 5.13 -0.16
N SER A 153 10.69 4.39 -0.13
CA SER A 153 10.91 3.27 -1.04
C SER A 153 11.77 2.21 -0.39
N ILE A 154 11.52 0.95 -0.73
CA ILE A 154 12.45 -0.13 -0.46
C ILE A 154 13.35 -0.31 -1.67
N ASP A 155 14.65 -0.44 -1.44
CA ASP A 155 15.66 -0.75 -2.45
C ASP A 155 16.23 -2.16 -2.22
N GLY A 156 16.35 -2.94 -3.30
CA GLY A 156 16.87 -4.30 -3.28
C GLY A 156 16.23 -5.23 -2.24
N GLN A 157 14.95 -5.02 -1.88
CA GLN A 157 14.18 -5.77 -0.87
C GLN A 157 14.81 -5.83 0.54
N THR A 158 15.82 -5.01 0.83
CA THR A 158 16.61 -5.11 2.07
C THR A 158 16.91 -3.76 2.71
N ARG A 159 16.74 -2.65 1.97
CA ARG A 159 17.08 -1.31 2.44
C ARG A 159 15.89 -0.37 2.31
N ALA A 160 15.40 0.15 3.44
CA ALA A 160 14.44 1.24 3.42
C ALA A 160 15.16 2.57 3.17
N ILE A 161 14.64 3.38 2.24
CA ILE A 161 15.10 4.75 1.99
C ILE A 161 14.04 5.69 2.54
N ILE A 162 14.38 6.33 3.65
CA ILE A 162 13.51 7.28 4.37
C ILE A 162 14.29 8.61 4.46
N PRO A 163 13.95 9.62 3.66
CA PRO A 163 14.47 10.97 3.80
C PRO A 163 14.02 11.63 5.09
N GLN A 164 14.45 12.87 5.36
CA GLN A 164 14.04 13.61 6.56
C GLN A 164 12.50 13.71 6.68
N ALA A 165 11.98 13.51 7.89
CA ALA A 165 10.55 13.67 8.19
C ALA A 165 10.11 15.12 8.01
N ILE A 166 8.89 15.34 7.54
CA ILE A 166 8.24 16.64 7.73
C ILE A 166 7.57 16.59 9.11
N ASN A 167 8.10 17.36 10.07
CA ASN A 167 7.52 17.47 11.40
C ASN A 167 6.20 18.26 11.34
N ASN A 168 5.08 17.54 11.24
CA ASN A 168 3.76 18.09 11.52
C ASN A 168 3.39 17.75 12.96
N ARG A 169 3.77 18.61 13.92
CA ARG A 169 3.14 18.55 15.24
C ARG A 169 1.68 18.97 15.08
N SER A 170 0.75 18.02 15.14
CA SER A 170 -0.63 18.33 15.46
C SER A 170 -0.67 18.75 16.93
N ASN A 171 -0.75 20.06 17.18
CA ASN A 171 -1.23 20.54 18.47
C ASN A 171 -2.71 20.18 18.55
N ILE A 172 -3.04 19.18 19.36
CA ILE A 172 -4.40 18.96 19.87
C ILE A 172 -4.47 19.65 21.23
#